data_AF-A0A7C5S5P4-F1
#
_entry.id   AF-A0A7C5S5P4-F1
#
_cell.length_a   1.000
_cell.length_b   1.000
_cell.length_c   1.000
_cell.angle_alpha   90.00
_cell.angle_beta   90.00
_cell.angle_gamma   90.00
#
_symmetry.space_group_name_H-M   'P 1'
#
loop_
_entity.id
_entity.type
_entity.pdbx_description
1 polymer ?
#
loop_
_entity_poly.entity_id
_entity_poly.type
_entity_poly.pdbx_seq_one_letter_code
_entity_poly.pdbx_strand_id
1 'polypeptide(L)'
;MGCTQAPFPAGPPAVVFPDSNVSFRRHVQPFLRTSCAQIGCHSTQSRAGGVAMEEYAQLWERPGLIVPGEPDQSVLQQILERRLPHQPDPSQLSTENQRRGVRRWIAEGARNN
;
A
#
# COMPACT_ATOMS: atom_id res chain seq x y z
N MET A 1 27.41 -15.96 -21.16
CA MET A 1 26.24 -16.03 -20.27
C MET A 1 26.38 -14.93 -19.22
N GLY A 2 26.06 -13.69 -19.57
CA GLY A 2 26.17 -12.55 -18.66
C GLY A 2 24.86 -11.80 -18.74
N CYS A 3 24.06 -11.89 -17.68
CA CYS A 3 22.80 -11.16 -17.59
C CYS A 3 23.12 -9.66 -17.60
N THR A 4 22.92 -9.02 -18.73
CA THR A 4 22.78 -7.57 -18.82
C THR A 4 21.63 -7.20 -17.89
N GLN A 5 21.96 -6.63 -16.73
CA GLN A 5 20.97 -5.95 -15.92
C GLN A 5 20.46 -4.80 -16.78
N ALA A 6 19.25 -4.98 -17.33
CA ALA A 6 18.46 -3.87 -17.80
C ALA A 6 18.44 -2.82 -16.67
N PRO A 7 18.55 -1.51 -16.99
CA PRO A 7 18.40 -0.50 -15.96
C PRO A 7 17.08 -0.77 -15.24
N PHE A 8 17.15 -0.92 -13.91
CA PHE A 8 15.94 -0.93 -13.09
C PHE A 8 15.07 0.24 -13.56
N PRO A 9 13.81 0.02 -13.98
CA PRO A 9 12.95 1.14 -14.27
C PRO A 9 12.95 2.05 -13.05
N ALA A 10 13.19 3.34 -13.28
CA ALA A 10 13.12 4.35 -12.25
C ALA A 10 11.70 4.33 -11.65
N GLY A 11 11.54 3.65 -10.53
CA GLY A 11 10.28 3.52 -9.81
C GLY A 11 9.34 2.42 -10.36
N PRO A 12 8.45 1.89 -9.50
CA PRO A 12 7.39 1.00 -9.97
C PRO A 12 6.51 1.74 -10.99
N PRO A 13 5.93 1.04 -11.99
CA PRO A 13 4.94 1.65 -12.89
C PRO A 13 3.87 2.29 -12.02
N ALA A 14 3.85 3.62 -12.03
CA ALA A 14 3.14 4.40 -11.03
C ALA A 14 1.66 4.12 -11.16
N VAL A 15 1.13 3.28 -10.26
CA VAL A 15 -0.32 3.15 -10.09
C VAL A 15 -0.83 4.56 -9.86
N VAL A 16 -1.59 5.08 -10.83
CA VAL A 16 -2.27 6.37 -10.72
C VAL A 16 -3.67 6.09 -10.19
N PHE A 17 -3.97 6.66 -9.03
CA PHE A 17 -5.27 6.54 -8.41
C PHE A 17 -6.22 7.59 -8.97
N PRO A 18 -7.48 7.22 -9.27
CA PRO A 18 -8.52 8.18 -9.60
C PRO A 18 -8.96 8.95 -8.36
N ASP A 19 -9.63 10.09 -8.56
CA ASP A 19 -10.17 10.89 -7.46
C ASP A 19 -11.38 10.24 -6.75
N SER A 20 -12.03 9.27 -7.39
CA SER A 20 -13.14 8.51 -6.84
C SER A 20 -13.29 7.13 -7.48
N ASN A 21 -14.11 6.28 -6.85
CA ASN A 21 -14.37 4.89 -7.24
C ASN A 21 -13.07 4.08 -7.37
N VAL A 22 -12.23 4.19 -6.34
CA VAL A 22 -10.92 3.52 -6.31
C VAL A 22 -11.15 2.01 -6.22
N SER A 23 -10.73 1.30 -7.26
CA SER A 23 -10.70 -0.17 -7.26
C SER A 23 -9.53 -0.72 -6.42
N PHE A 24 -9.82 -1.67 -5.54
CA PHE A 24 -8.78 -2.41 -4.82
C PHE A 24 -7.90 -3.18 -5.80
N ARG A 25 -8.50 -3.98 -6.69
CA ARG A 25 -7.75 -4.88 -7.58
C ARG A 25 -6.91 -4.12 -8.60
N ARG A 26 -7.38 -2.95 -9.07
CA ARG A 26 -6.69 -2.17 -10.10
C ARG A 26 -5.72 -1.14 -9.55
N HIS A 27 -5.90 -0.67 -8.31
CA HIS A 27 -5.08 0.42 -7.77
C HIS A 27 -4.42 0.05 -6.44
N VAL A 28 -5.20 -0.29 -5.42
CA VAL A 28 -4.65 -0.49 -4.06
C VAL A 28 -3.74 -1.71 -4.00
N GLN A 29 -4.18 -2.85 -4.51
CA GLN A 29 -3.41 -4.09 -4.49
C GLN A 29 -2.08 -3.98 -5.24
N PRO A 30 -2.02 -3.49 -6.50
CA PRO A 30 -0.73 -3.34 -7.17
C PRO A 30 0.19 -2.35 -6.44
N PHE A 31 -0.34 -1.25 -5.89
CA PHE A 31 0.45 -0.32 -5.08
C PHE A 31 1.04 -1.00 -3.83
N LEU A 32 0.22 -1.70 -3.04
CA LEU A 32 0.68 -2.39 -1.85
C LEU A 32 1.72 -3.45 -2.19
N ARG A 33 1.51 -4.21 -3.27
CA ARG A 33 2.48 -5.23 -3.72
C ARG A 33 3.81 -4.61 -4.11
N THR A 34 3.82 -3.51 -4.85
CA THR A 34 5.07 -2.89 -5.32
C THR A 34 5.80 -2.09 -4.26
N SER A 35 5.07 -1.47 -3.32
CA SER A 35 5.64 -0.51 -2.38
C SER A 35 5.79 -1.04 -0.95
N CYS A 36 5.00 -2.03 -0.54
CA CYS A 36 4.91 -2.45 0.87
C CYS A 36 5.11 -3.97 1.06
N ALA A 37 4.52 -4.79 0.20
CA ALA A 37 4.52 -6.24 0.30
C ALA A 37 5.76 -6.87 -0.35
N GLN A 38 6.92 -6.36 0.04
CA GLN A 38 8.22 -6.86 -0.42
C GLN A 38 8.78 -7.88 0.58
N ILE A 39 9.61 -8.79 0.10
CA ILE A 39 10.35 -9.73 0.97
C ILE A 39 11.22 -8.91 1.94
N GLY A 40 11.19 -9.27 3.22
CA GLY A 40 11.79 -8.53 4.34
C GLY A 40 10.84 -7.52 5.00
N CYS A 41 9.72 -7.18 4.35
CA CYS A 41 8.72 -6.23 4.83
C CYS A 41 7.35 -6.93 4.97
N HIS A 42 6.29 -6.44 4.33
CA HIS A 42 4.93 -6.93 4.52
C HIS A 42 4.48 -7.96 3.47
N SER A 43 5.41 -8.75 2.91
CA SER A 43 5.05 -9.90 2.08
C SER A 43 4.39 -11.00 2.92
N THR A 44 3.71 -11.94 2.26
CA THR A 44 3.12 -13.12 2.92
C THR A 44 4.19 -13.98 3.59
N GLN A 45 5.42 -13.97 3.06
CA GLN A 45 6.54 -14.71 3.63
C GLN A 45 7.15 -14.03 4.86
N SER A 46 7.36 -12.71 4.80
CA SER A 46 8.13 -12.01 5.83
C SER A 46 7.26 -11.42 6.94
N ARG A 47 6.05 -10.97 6.61
CA ARG A 47 5.05 -10.46 7.57
C ARG A 47 5.64 -9.52 8.65
N ALA A 48 6.51 -8.59 8.26
CA ALA A 48 7.11 -7.64 9.19
C ALA A 48 6.04 -6.92 10.01
N GLY A 49 6.27 -6.77 11.31
CA GLY A 49 5.26 -6.23 12.23
C GLY A 49 3.96 -7.05 12.34
N GLY A 50 4.00 -8.34 11.93
CA GLY A 50 2.87 -9.27 11.97
C GLY A 50 1.87 -9.13 10.80
N VAL A 51 2.14 -8.27 9.82
CA VAL A 51 1.18 -7.88 8.78
C VAL A 51 1.64 -8.32 7.39
N ALA A 52 0.73 -8.93 6.63
CA ALA A 52 0.85 -9.16 5.18
C ALA A 52 -0.07 -8.21 4.40
N MET A 53 0.35 -7.75 3.22
CA MET A 53 -0.38 -6.76 2.41
C MET A 53 -0.50 -7.15 0.92
N GLU A 54 -0.35 -8.44 0.59
CA GLU A 54 -0.43 -8.91 -0.80
C GLU A 54 -1.87 -9.11 -1.27
N GLU A 55 -2.76 -9.49 -0.35
CA GLU A 55 -4.15 -9.87 -0.62
C GLU A 55 -5.15 -9.09 0.24
N TYR A 56 -6.36 -8.89 -0.28
CA TYR A 56 -7.42 -8.15 0.40
C TYR A 56 -7.73 -8.69 1.80
N ALA A 57 -7.83 -10.02 1.95
CA ALA A 57 -8.17 -10.66 3.21
C ALA A 57 -7.14 -10.36 4.31
N GLN A 58 -5.86 -10.22 3.94
CA GLN A 58 -4.77 -9.99 4.88
C GLN A 58 -4.84 -8.62 5.55
N LEU A 59 -5.44 -7.63 4.87
CA LEU A 59 -5.61 -6.28 5.43
C LEU A 59 -6.55 -6.25 6.63
N TRP A 60 -7.36 -7.29 6.81
CA TRP A 60 -8.31 -7.44 7.92
C TRP A 60 -7.80 -8.33 9.05
N GLU A 61 -6.66 -9.01 8.87
CA GLU A 61 -6.07 -9.86 9.91
C GLU A 61 -5.58 -9.06 11.11
N ARG A 62 -5.25 -7.78 10.91
CA ARG A 62 -4.86 -6.85 11.98
C ARG A 62 -5.95 -5.80 12.21
N PRO A 63 -6.61 -5.81 13.37
CA PRO A 63 -7.58 -4.76 13.73
C PRO A 63 -6.96 -3.36 13.64
N GLY A 64 -7.72 -2.42 13.06
CA GLY A 64 -7.31 -1.02 12.91
C GLY A 64 -6.27 -0.76 11.82
N LEU A 65 -5.74 -1.79 11.13
CA LEU A 65 -4.88 -1.56 9.97
C LEU A 65 -5.62 -0.74 8.92
N ILE A 66 -6.85 -1.15 8.63
CA ILE A 66 -7.84 -0.44 7.83
C ILE A 66 -9.12 -0.31 8.67
N VAL A 67 -9.73 0.87 8.65
CA VAL A 67 -11.05 1.15 9.22
C VAL A 67 -11.91 1.73 8.10
N PRO A 68 -12.86 0.95 7.53
CA PRO A 68 -13.70 1.40 6.42
C PRO A 68 -14.42 2.72 6.74
N GLY A 69 -14.34 3.69 5.84
CA GLY A 69 -14.94 5.02 6.01
C GLY A 69 -14.11 5.99 6.86
N GLU A 70 -13.13 5.50 7.61
CA GLU A 70 -12.39 6.26 8.62
C GLU A 70 -10.88 6.27 8.31
N PRO A 71 -10.43 7.02 7.28
CA PRO A 71 -9.03 7.06 6.89
C PRO A 71 -8.12 7.55 8.01
N ASP A 72 -8.55 8.52 8.81
CA ASP A 72 -7.75 9.05 9.91
C ASP A 72 -7.59 8.05 11.07
N GLN A 73 -8.48 7.06 11.20
CA GLN A 73 -8.38 5.98 12.18
C GLN A 73 -7.64 4.74 11.66
N SER A 74 -7.31 4.71 10.36
CA SER A 74 -6.62 3.59 9.73
C SER A 74 -5.10 3.72 9.88
N VAL A 75 -4.46 2.73 10.52
CA VAL A 75 -3.00 2.74 10.75
C VAL A 75 -2.22 2.85 9.43
N LEU A 76 -2.65 2.17 8.36
CA LEU A 76 -2.00 2.27 7.05
C LEU A 76 -1.95 3.73 6.57
N GLN A 77 -3.06 4.44 6.66
CA GLN A 77 -3.13 5.82 6.19
C GLN A 77 -2.34 6.77 7.09
N GLN A 78 -2.37 6.57 8.41
CA GLN A 78 -1.56 7.35 9.34
C GLN A 78 -0.06 7.18 9.07
N ILE A 79 0.39 5.96 8.70
CA ILE A 79 1.76 5.70 8.26
C ILE A 79 2.04 6.44 6.95
N LEU A 80 1.20 6.29 5.93
CA LEU A 80 1.41 6.96 4.64
C LEU A 80 1.50 8.48 4.79
N GLU A 81 0.69 9.07 5.68
CA GLU A 81 0.69 10.50 6.03
C GLU A 81 1.76 10.90 7.06
N ARG A 82 2.63 9.97 7.46
CA ARG A 82 3.76 10.19 8.38
C ARG A 82 3.32 10.68 9.78
N ARG A 83 2.07 10.40 10.17
CA ARG A 83 1.56 10.61 11.55
C ARG A 83 2.06 9.54 12.52
N LEU A 84 2.36 8.35 11.98
CA LEU A 84 3.03 7.27 12.71
C LEU A 84 4.40 6.97 12.10
N PRO A 85 5.41 6.64 12.93
CA PRO A 85 6.74 6.31 12.45
C PRO A 85 6.75 4.95 11.73
N HIS A 86 7.51 4.86 10.64
CA HIS A 86 7.75 3.63 9.89
C HIS A 86 9.13 3.68 9.22
N GLN A 87 9.76 2.52 9.02
CA GLN A 87 11.05 2.38 8.36
C GLN A 87 10.91 1.42 7.16
N PRO A 88 11.28 1.82 5.93
CA PRO A 88 11.75 3.16 5.55
C PRO A 88 10.62 4.21 5.61
N ASP A 89 10.98 5.50 5.50
CA ASP A 89 10.00 6.59 5.49
C ASP A 89 9.02 6.40 4.31
N PRO A 90 7.70 6.39 4.54
CA PRO A 90 6.69 6.16 3.49
C PRO A 90 6.74 7.13 2.31
N SER A 91 7.33 8.32 2.46
CA SER A 91 7.57 9.26 1.35
C SER A 91 8.55 8.73 0.31
N GLN A 92 9.40 7.77 0.67
CA GLN A 92 10.31 7.08 -0.25
C GLN A 92 9.61 5.96 -1.04
N LEU A 93 8.46 5.49 -0.55
CA LEU A 93 7.73 4.34 -1.10
C LEU A 93 6.46 4.72 -1.86
N SER A 94 5.98 5.96 -1.70
CA SER A 94 4.69 6.39 -2.22
C SER A 94 4.71 7.84 -2.71
N THR A 95 4.01 8.07 -3.81
CA THR A 95 3.71 9.43 -4.28
C THR A 95 2.52 10.02 -3.53
N GLU A 96 2.36 11.33 -3.63
CA GLU A 96 1.19 12.01 -3.08
C GLU A 96 -0.13 11.53 -3.71
N ASN A 97 -0.15 11.21 -5.01
CA ASN A 97 -1.35 10.62 -5.64
C ASN A 97 -1.70 9.25 -5.02
N GLN A 98 -0.71 8.40 -4.76
CA GLN A 98 -0.93 7.08 -4.15
C GLN A 98 -1.43 7.21 -2.71
N ARG A 99 -0.84 8.11 -1.91
CA ARG A 99 -1.29 8.41 -0.54
C ARG A 99 -2.74 8.89 -0.51
N ARG A 100 -3.13 9.81 -1.40
CA ARG A 100 -4.52 10.27 -1.51
C ARG A 100 -5.44 9.18 -2.04
N GLY A 101 -4.96 8.36 -2.95
CA GLY A 101 -5.71 7.24 -3.51
C GLY A 101 -6.07 6.19 -2.47
N VAL A 102 -5.13 5.80 -1.62
CA VAL A 102 -5.39 4.91 -0.47
C VAL A 102 -6.36 5.58 0.50
N ARG A 103 -6.15 6.87 0.83
CA ARG A 103 -7.09 7.65 1.65
C ARG A 103 -8.51 7.57 1.10
N ARG A 104 -8.65 7.77 -0.21
CA ARG A 104 -9.93 7.79 -0.91
C ARG A 104 -10.59 6.42 -0.91
N TRP A 105 -9.83 5.35 -1.18
CA TRP A 105 -10.34 3.99 -1.11
C TRP A 105 -10.87 3.63 0.28
N ILE A 106 -10.14 4.00 1.34
CA ILE A 106 -10.61 3.79 2.72
C ILE A 106 -11.89 4.58 2.96
N ALA A 107 -11.94 5.86 2.58
CA ALA A 107 -13.12 6.70 2.71
C ALA A 107 -14.34 6.16 1.92
N GLU A 108 -14.11 5.44 0.83
CA GLU A 108 -15.16 4.77 0.03
C GLU A 108 -15.61 3.41 0.61
N GLY A 109 -15.14 3.07 1.80
CA GLY A 109 -15.49 1.85 2.53
C GLY A 109 -14.55 0.68 2.26
N ALA A 110 -13.34 0.93 1.74
CA ALA A 110 -12.28 -0.06 1.56
C ALA A 110 -12.73 -1.32 0.80
N ARG A 111 -13.50 -1.16 -0.28
CA ARG A 111 -14.17 -2.27 -0.99
C ARG A 111 -13.17 -3.14 -1.77
N ASN A 112 -13.48 -4.43 -1.92
CA ASN A 112 -12.77 -5.35 -2.81
C ASN A 112 -13.43 -5.39 -4.20
N ASN A 113 -13.04 -4.46 -5.08
CA ASN A 113 -13.63 -4.25 -6.43
C ASN A 113 -12.57 -4.15 -7.53
#